data_AF-A0A1I6D3P1-F1
#
_entry.id   AF-A0A1I6D3P1-F1
#
_cell.length_a   1.000
_cell.length_b   1.000
_cell.length_c   1.000
_cell.angle_alpha   90.00
_cell.angle_beta   90.00
_cell.angle_gamma   90.00
#
_symmetry.space_group_name_H-M   'P 1'
#
loop_
_entity.id
_entity.type
_entity.pdbx_description
1 polymer ?
#
loop_
_entity_poly.entity_id
_entity_poly.type
_entity_poly.pdbx_seq_one_letter_code
_entity_poly.pdbx_strand_id
1 'polypeptide(L)'
;MLYVPGRLVNRMAGTFPGEGKTDAKDARTIAETARLRGDLTAVAGPDDIVAELRILTARLEELMEDWVRGSTGCVSWLARSSLIWNVLSTTPLVRR
;
A
#
# COMPACT_ATOMS: atom_id res chain seq x y z
N MET A 1 8.68 -4.89 20.86
CA MET A 1 7.65 -3.90 20.48
C MET A 1 6.55 -3.94 21.54
N LEU A 2 5.83 -2.86 21.82
CA LEU A 2 4.67 -2.87 22.73
C LEU A 2 3.39 -2.72 21.92
N TYR A 3 2.40 -3.59 22.14
CA TYR A 3 1.13 -3.50 21.44
C TYR A 3 0.21 -2.54 22.19
N VAL A 4 -0.22 -1.48 21.50
CA VAL A 4 -1.29 -0.60 21.98
C VAL A 4 -2.55 -0.94 21.17
N PRO A 5 -3.61 -1.48 21.79
CA PRO A 5 -4.84 -1.81 21.08
C PRO A 5 -5.49 -0.57 20.45
N GLY A 6 -5.94 -0.67 19.20
CA GLY A 6 -6.54 0.46 18.46
C GLY A 6 -7.77 1.09 19.14
N ARG A 7 -8.56 0.29 19.87
CA ARG A 7 -9.69 0.82 20.68
C ARG A 7 -9.22 1.73 21.83
N LEU A 8 -8.04 1.45 22.37
CA LEU A 8 -7.44 2.22 23.46
C LEU A 8 -6.88 3.54 22.91
N VAL A 9 -6.24 3.50 21.75
CA VAL A 9 -5.81 4.70 21.01
C VAL A 9 -7.00 5.59 20.68
N ASN A 10 -8.07 5.03 20.11
CA ASN A 10 -9.27 5.80 19.74
C ASN A 10 -9.96 6.48 20.94
N ARG A 11 -9.93 5.84 22.12
CA ARG A 11 -10.48 6.42 23.36
C ARG A 11 -9.58 7.52 23.93
N MET A 12 -8.26 7.41 23.78
CA MET A 12 -7.29 8.38 24.28
C MET A 12 -7.06 9.55 23.32
N ALA A 13 -7.32 9.38 22.02
CA ALA A 13 -7.17 10.40 21.00
C ALA A 13 -8.09 11.62 21.24
N GLY A 14 -9.22 11.44 21.91
CA GLY A 14 -10.11 12.53 22.33
C GLY A 14 -9.55 13.40 23.45
N THR A 15 -8.60 12.89 24.24
CA THR A 15 -8.00 13.60 25.39
C THR A 15 -6.91 14.59 24.95
N PHE A 16 -6.43 14.49 23.72
CA PHE A 16 -5.38 15.36 23.17
C PHE A 16 -5.98 16.41 22.20
N PRO A 17 -5.86 17.72 22.48
CA PRO A 17 -6.38 18.76 21.60
C PRO A 17 -5.52 18.93 20.33
N GLY A 18 -6.18 19.08 19.16
CA GLY A 18 -5.52 19.33 17.86
C GLY A 18 -6.32 18.76 16.68
N GLU A 19 -6.66 19.60 15.70
CA GLU A 19 -7.40 19.30 14.47
C GLU A 19 -6.48 19.01 13.26
N GLY A 20 -5.33 18.39 13.49
CA GLY A 20 -4.37 18.00 12.45
C GLY A 20 -4.53 16.54 12.03
N LYS A 21 -4.17 16.23 10.78
CA LYS A 21 -4.10 14.89 10.17
C LYS A 21 -3.79 13.79 11.20
N THR A 22 -4.72 12.83 11.31
CA THR A 22 -4.85 11.88 12.42
C THR A 22 -3.57 11.08 12.70
N ASP A 23 -2.75 10.80 11.69
CA ASP A 23 -1.51 10.02 11.83
C ASP A 23 -0.52 10.61 12.85
N ALA A 24 -0.33 11.93 12.86
CA ALA A 24 0.63 12.58 13.77
C ALA A 24 0.11 12.63 15.22
N LYS A 25 -1.22 12.79 15.36
CA LYS A 25 -1.90 12.80 16.66
C LYS A 25 -1.91 11.39 17.26
N ASP A 26 -2.26 10.39 16.46
CA ASP A 26 -2.30 8.99 16.88
C ASP A 26 -0.90 8.50 17.27
N ALA A 27 0.15 8.88 16.52
CA ALA A 27 1.52 8.55 16.88
C ALA A 27 1.93 9.12 18.25
N ARG A 28 1.56 10.36 18.54
CA ARG A 28 1.82 10.99 19.84
C ARG A 28 1.04 10.30 20.96
N THR A 29 -0.25 10.06 20.76
CA THR A 29 -1.11 9.36 21.72
C THR A 29 -0.60 7.95 22.01
N ILE A 30 -0.16 7.21 21.00
CA ILE A 30 0.44 5.87 21.13
C ILE A 30 1.74 5.95 21.95
N ALA A 31 2.62 6.90 21.64
CA ALA A 31 3.90 7.04 22.33
C ALA A 31 3.74 7.42 23.81
N GLU A 32 2.85 8.36 24.12
CA GLU A 32 2.58 8.78 25.50
C GLU A 32 1.86 7.68 26.29
N THR A 33 0.89 7.00 25.68
CA THR A 33 0.23 5.84 26.30
C THR A 33 1.24 4.73 26.59
N ALA A 34 2.15 4.44 25.65
CA ALA A 34 3.19 3.43 25.83
C ALA A 34 4.23 3.79 26.91
N ARG A 35 4.49 5.08 27.13
CA ARG A 35 5.40 5.57 28.18
C ARG A 35 4.76 5.55 29.57
N LEU A 36 3.48 5.93 29.65
CA LEU A 36 2.75 6.03 30.92
C LEU A 36 2.24 4.67 31.41
N ARG A 37 1.88 3.76 30.49
CA ARG A 37 1.44 2.40 30.79
C ARG A 37 2.53 1.38 30.47
N GLY A 38 3.27 0.98 31.50
CA GLY A 38 4.22 -0.13 31.43
C GLY A 38 3.56 -1.52 31.49
N ASP A 39 2.25 -1.60 31.66
CA ASP A 39 1.45 -2.85 31.70
C ASP A 39 1.03 -3.35 30.31
N LEU A 40 1.49 -2.69 29.24
CA LEU A 40 1.19 -3.09 27.88
C LEU A 40 1.93 -4.38 27.50
N THR A 41 1.23 -5.28 26.82
CA THR A 41 1.80 -6.55 26.37
C THR A 41 2.96 -6.29 25.41
N ALA A 42 4.12 -6.81 25.78
CA ALA A 42 5.27 -6.86 24.88
C ALA A 42 4.95 -7.83 23.73
N VAL A 43 4.97 -7.31 22.51
CA VAL A 43 4.94 -8.11 21.28
C VAL A 43 6.35 -8.63 21.07
N ALA A 44 6.47 -9.95 21.11
CA ALA A 44 7.67 -10.66 20.71
C ALA A 44 8.01 -10.32 19.24
N GLY A 45 9.29 -10.33 18.90
CA GLY A 45 9.74 -10.17 17.51
C GLY A 45 9.09 -11.23 16.61
N PRO A 46 8.96 -10.96 15.30
CA PRO A 46 8.35 -11.91 14.38
C PRO A 46 9.11 -13.25 14.46
N ASP A 47 8.35 -14.32 14.61
CA ASP A 47 8.84 -15.70 14.55
C ASP A 47 9.50 -15.96 13.18
N ASP A 48 10.48 -16.86 13.12
CA ASP A 48 11.25 -17.14 11.90
C ASP A 48 10.33 -17.55 10.74
N ILE A 49 9.23 -18.25 11.06
CA ILE A 49 8.17 -18.63 10.10
C ILE A 49 7.48 -17.40 9.50
N VAL A 50 7.24 -16.36 10.31
CA VAL A 50 6.63 -15.10 9.85
C VAL A 50 7.61 -14.31 9.00
N ALA A 51 8.90 -14.36 9.31
CA ALA A 51 9.95 -13.76 8.51
C ALA A 51 10.08 -14.45 7.13
N GLU A 52 10.06 -15.77 7.09
CA GLU A 52 10.11 -16.55 5.85
C GLU A 52 8.85 -16.34 5.00
N LEU A 53 7.66 -16.35 5.63
CA LEU A 53 6.41 -16.05 4.94
C LEU A 53 6.44 -14.66 4.30
N ARG A 54 7.00 -13.65 4.98
CA ARG A 54 7.15 -12.29 4.44
C ARG A 54 8.01 -12.24 3.19
N ILE A 55 9.08 -13.03 3.15
CA ILE A 55 9.95 -13.13 1.97
C ILE A 55 9.16 -13.75 0.80
N LEU A 56 8.40 -14.82 1.06
CA LEU A 56 7.58 -15.47 0.04
C LEU A 56 6.45 -14.55 -0.45
N THR A 57 5.78 -13.82 0.44
CA THR A 57 4.72 -12.88 0.05
C THR A 57 5.26 -11.69 -0.73
N ALA A 58 6.41 -11.13 -0.34
CA ALA A 58 7.06 -10.05 -1.09
C ALA A 58 7.43 -10.51 -2.50
N ARG A 59 7.92 -11.75 -2.65
CA ARG A 59 8.22 -12.31 -3.96
C ARG A 59 6.96 -12.49 -4.82
N LEU A 60 5.84 -12.89 -4.22
CA LEU A 60 4.56 -13.00 -4.91
C LEU A 60 4.05 -11.63 -5.36
N GLU A 61 4.19 -10.59 -4.52
CA GLU A 61 3.82 -9.21 -4.86
C GLU A 61 4.63 -8.68 -6.05
N GLU A 62 5.94 -8.88 -6.06
CA GLU A 62 6.81 -8.50 -7.20
C GLU A 62 6.36 -9.19 -8.50
N LEU A 63 6.08 -10.50 -8.45
CA LEU A 63 5.60 -11.25 -9.61
C LEU A 63 4.24 -10.74 -10.10
N MET A 64 3.35 -10.40 -9.18
CA MET A 64 2.05 -9.80 -9.51
C MET A 64 2.22 -8.42 -10.14
N GLU A 65 3.13 -7.59 -9.64
CA GLU A 65 3.41 -6.28 -10.22
C GLU A 65 3.98 -6.42 -11.64
N ASP A 66 4.93 -7.33 -11.84
CA ASP A 66 5.48 -7.62 -13.16
C ASP A 66 4.41 -8.11 -14.13
N TRP A 67 3.50 -8.98 -13.67
CA TRP A 67 2.39 -9.46 -14.47
C TRP A 67 1.40 -8.34 -14.85
N VAL A 68 1.03 -7.49 -13.88
CA VAL A 68 0.16 -6.33 -14.12
C VAL A 68 0.81 -5.35 -15.09
N ARG A 69 2.11 -5.10 -14.95
CA ARG A 69 2.87 -4.23 -15.85
C ARG A 69 2.89 -4.78 -17.27
N GLY A 70 3.11 -6.09 -17.44
CA GLY A 70 3.04 -6.77 -18.74
C GLY A 70 1.65 -6.70 -19.37
N SER A 71 0.60 -6.99 -18.59
CA SER A 71 -0.79 -6.92 -19.02
C SER A 71 -1.17 -5.50 -19.48
N THR A 72 -0.85 -4.50 -18.65
CA THR A 72 -1.09 -3.07 -18.95
C THR A 72 -0.33 -2.63 -20.20
N GLY A 73 0.93 -3.09 -20.35
CA GLY A 73 1.75 -2.84 -21.53
C GLY A 73 1.10 -3.39 -22.80
N CYS A 74 0.64 -4.64 -22.78
CA CYS A 74 -0.02 -5.30 -23.90
C CYS A 74 -1.32 -4.60 -24.30
N VAL A 75 -2.18 -4.26 -23.33
CA VAL A 75 -3.42 -3.50 -23.58
C VAL A 75 -3.11 -2.13 -24.20
N SER A 76 -2.11 -1.43 -23.69
CA SER A 76 -1.71 -0.12 -24.24
C SER A 76 -1.14 -0.25 -25.66
N TRP A 77 -0.44 -1.36 -25.96
CA TRP A 77 0.09 -1.64 -27.29
C TRP A 77 -1.03 -1.93 -28.27
N LEU A 78 -2.00 -2.75 -27.89
CA LEU A 78 -3.18 -3.03 -28.72
C LEU A 78 -4.00 -1.76 -29.00
N ALA A 79 -4.19 -0.90 -28.00
CA ALA A 79 -4.87 0.38 -28.19
C ALA A 79 -4.13 1.30 -29.16
N ARG A 80 -2.79 1.42 -29.04
CA ARG A 80 -1.97 2.19 -29.98
C ARG A 80 -1.99 1.60 -31.39
N SER A 81 -1.87 0.28 -31.52
CA SER A 81 -1.94 -0.40 -32.82
C SER A 81 -3.30 -0.21 -33.49
N SER A 82 -4.40 -0.27 -32.73
CA SER A 82 -5.75 0.02 -33.25
C SER A 82 -5.92 1.48 -33.66
N LEU A 83 -5.36 2.44 -32.91
CA LEU A 83 -5.36 3.86 -33.27
C LEU A 83 -4.54 4.12 -34.54
N ILE A 84 -3.36 3.50 -34.66
CA ILE A 84 -2.52 3.56 -35.85
C ILE A 84 -3.26 2.98 -37.06
N TRP A 85 -3.92 1.83 -36.89
CA TRP A 85 -4.70 1.20 -37.95
C TRP A 85 -5.87 2.09 -38.40
N ASN A 86 -6.57 2.72 -37.46
CA ASN A 86 -7.67 3.63 -37.74
C ASN A 86 -7.18 4.89 -38.48
N VAL A 87 -6.08 5.49 -38.05
CA VAL A 87 -5.42 6.62 -38.75
C VAL A 87 -5.00 6.23 -40.17
N LEU A 88 -4.35 5.08 -40.36
CA LEU A 88 -3.96 4.60 -41.68
C LEU A 88 -5.16 4.30 -42.58
N SER A 89 -6.28 3.82 -42.02
CA SER A 89 -7.51 3.52 -42.76
C SER A 89 -8.33 4.77 -43.12
N THR A 90 -8.12 5.89 -42.41
CA THR A 90 -8.86 7.15 -42.62
C THR A 90 -8.07 8.20 -43.40
N THR A 91 -6.74 8.07 -43.51
CA THR A 91 -5.94 8.90 -44.42
C THR A 91 -6.17 8.49 -45.87
N PRO A 92 -6.71 9.37 -46.75
CA PRO A 92 -6.81 9.09 -48.18
C PRO A 92 -5.44 9.34 -48.82
N LEU A 93 -4.51 8.42 -48.64
CA LEU A 93 -3.26 8.45 -49.39
C LEU A 93 -2.96 7.08 -49.99
N VAL A 94 -2.81 7.13 -51.31
CA VAL A 94 -2.49 6.04 -52.25
C VAL A 94 -3.70 5.22 -52.72
N ARG A 95 -4.54 5.90 -53.52
CA ARG A 95 -5.18 5.28 -54.70
C ARG A 95 -4.62 5.97 -55.95
N ARG A 96 -3.42 5.59 -56.37
CA ARG A 96 -2.90 5.73 -57.73
C ARG A 96 -1.93 4.60 -58.01
#